data_AF-A0AAD8API2-F1
#
_entry.id   AF-A0AAD8API2-F1
#
_cell.length_a   1.000
_cell.length_b   1.000
_cell.length_c   1.000
_cell.angle_alpha   90.00
_cell.angle_beta   90.00
_cell.angle_gamma   90.00
#
_symmetry.space_group_name_H-M   'P 1'
#
loop_
_entity.id
_entity.type
_entity.pdbx_description
1 polymer ?
#
loop_
_entity_poly.entity_id
_entity_poly.type
_entity_poly.pdbx_seq_one_letter_code
_entity_poly.pdbx_strand_id
1 'polypeptide(L)'
;MWDEIAQDGTDCSPIAQDGTDCSPIAQDGADCSPIAQDGTDCSPIAQDGTDCSPIAQDGTDCSPIAQDGTDCSPIAQDGTDCSPIAQDGTDCSPIAQDGTDCSPIAQDGTDCSPIAQDGTDCSPIAQDGTDCSPIAQDGTDCSPIAQETNRL
;
A
#
# COMPACT_ATOMS: atom_id res chain seq x y z
N MET A 1 -18.63 -5.00 5.72
CA MET A 1 -18.49 -5.25 4.28
C MET A 1 -19.27 -4.23 3.45
N TRP A 2 -18.60 -3.12 3.18
CA TRP A 2 -18.99 -2.15 2.14
C TRP A 2 -17.97 -2.27 1.00
N ASP A 3 -18.42 -2.86 -0.10
CA ASP A 3 -17.61 -3.01 -1.31
C ASP A 3 -18.18 -2.09 -2.38
N GLU A 4 -17.43 -1.04 -2.74
CA GLU A 4 -17.74 -0.16 -3.86
C GLU A 4 -16.75 -0.44 -4.99
N ILE A 5 -17.24 -0.81 -6.16
CA ILE A 5 -16.40 -1.14 -7.31
C ILE A 5 -16.57 -0.05 -8.38
N ALA A 6 -15.47 0.59 -8.76
CA ALA A 6 -15.37 1.47 -9.91
C ALA A 6 -14.57 0.76 -11.02
N GLN A 7 -15.12 0.74 -12.24
CA GLN A 7 -14.51 0.13 -13.43
C GLN A 7 -14.43 1.15 -14.56
N ASP A 8 -13.39 1.04 -15.38
CA ASP A 8 -13.23 1.69 -16.69
C ASP A 8 -13.45 3.22 -16.68
N GLY A 9 -12.39 3.96 -16.37
CA GLY A 9 -12.37 5.42 -16.36
C GLY A 9 -10.98 5.99 -16.63
N THR A 10 -10.88 7.31 -16.86
CA THR A 10 -9.54 7.94 -16.74
C THR A 10 -9.12 7.96 -15.27
N ASP A 11 -10.05 8.29 -14.38
CA ASP A 11 -9.83 8.36 -12.94
C ASP A 11 -10.88 7.50 -12.21
N CYS A 12 -10.44 6.60 -11.34
CA CYS A 12 -11.28 5.69 -10.56
C CYS A 12 -10.99 5.85 -9.05
N SER A 13 -11.93 6.44 -8.30
CA SER A 13 -11.74 6.74 -6.87
C SER A 13 -12.98 6.43 -6.02
N PRO A 14 -13.39 5.16 -5.89
CA PRO A 14 -14.49 4.77 -5.01
C PRO A 14 -14.12 5.00 -3.55
N ILE A 15 -15.13 5.28 -2.71
CA ILE A 15 -14.93 5.63 -1.30
C ILE A 15 -15.87 4.79 -0.43
N ALA A 16 -15.29 3.95 0.42
CA ALA A 16 -16.02 3.26 1.48
C ALA A 16 -15.78 3.99 2.82
N GLN A 17 -16.86 4.27 3.55
CA GLN A 17 -16.83 4.89 4.88
C GLN A 17 -17.54 4.00 5.88
N ASP A 18 -17.07 4.01 7.13
CA ASP A 18 -17.75 3.49 8.32
C ASP A 18 -18.25 2.03 8.18
N GLY A 19 -17.43 1.06 8.60
CA GLY A 19 -17.81 -0.35 8.57
C GLY A 19 -16.93 -1.27 9.39
N THR A 20 -17.37 -2.50 9.64
CA THR A 20 -16.44 -3.52 10.16
C THR A 20 -15.35 -3.83 9.12
N ASP A 21 -15.74 -3.90 7.84
CA ASP A 21 -14.84 -4.15 6.72
C ASP A 21 -15.18 -3.20 5.57
N CYS A 22 -14.16 -2.49 5.07
CA CYS A 22 -14.22 -1.48 4.03
C CYS A 22 -13.20 -1.83 2.91
N SER A 23 -13.70 -2.24 1.74
CA SER A 23 -12.85 -2.76 0.65
C SER A 23 -13.26 -2.22 -0.73
N PRO A 24 -13.14 -0.91 -0.98
CA PRO A 24 -13.43 -0.34 -2.29
C PRO A 24 -12.38 -0.76 -3.32
N ILE A 25 -12.82 -1.00 -4.55
CA ILE A 25 -11.99 -1.51 -5.63
C ILE A 25 -12.07 -0.57 -6.84
N ALA A 26 -10.92 -0.10 -7.31
CA ALA A 26 -10.77 0.60 -8.59
C ALA A 26 -10.06 -0.31 -9.60
N GLN A 27 -10.62 -0.44 -10.81
CA GLN A 27 -10.06 -1.25 -11.90
C GLN A 27 -9.92 -0.42 -13.18
N ASP A 28 -8.85 -0.69 -13.93
CA ASP A 28 -8.66 -0.27 -15.32
C ASP A 28 -8.78 1.25 -15.53
N GLY A 29 -7.81 2.00 -14.98
CA GLY A 29 -7.77 3.47 -15.02
C GLY A 29 -6.43 4.05 -15.49
N ALA A 30 -6.36 5.34 -15.81
CA ALA A 30 -5.05 6.00 -15.79
C ALA A 30 -4.63 6.20 -14.33
N ASP A 31 -5.57 6.70 -13.50
CA ASP A 31 -5.36 6.97 -12.09
C ASP A 31 -6.39 6.18 -11.24
N CYS A 32 -5.92 5.30 -10.36
CA CYS A 32 -6.75 4.45 -9.49
C CYS A 32 -6.46 4.77 -8.01
N SER A 33 -7.41 5.41 -7.31
CA SER A 33 -7.24 5.90 -5.93
C SER A 33 -8.46 5.61 -5.05
N PRO A 34 -8.77 4.33 -4.77
CA PRO A 34 -9.85 3.96 -3.86
C PRO A 34 -9.49 4.31 -2.41
N ILE A 35 -10.49 4.72 -1.63
CA ILE A 35 -10.29 5.13 -0.23
C ILE A 35 -11.22 4.36 0.70
N ALA A 36 -10.66 3.67 1.69
CA ALA A 36 -11.39 3.10 2.82
C ALA A 36 -11.15 3.95 4.07
N GLN A 37 -12.23 4.38 4.73
CA GLN A 37 -12.18 5.16 5.98
C GLN A 37 -12.90 4.42 7.11
N ASP A 38 -12.33 4.48 8.30
CA ASP A 38 -12.95 4.17 9.58
C ASP A 38 -13.56 2.75 9.63
N GLY A 39 -12.71 1.74 9.90
CA GLY A 39 -13.19 0.36 10.05
C GLY A 39 -12.39 -0.52 10.99
N THR A 40 -12.81 -1.77 11.19
CA THR A 40 -11.92 -2.76 11.81
C THR A 40 -10.88 -3.19 10.79
N ASP A 41 -11.33 -3.52 9.58
CA ASP A 41 -10.50 -3.94 8.46
C ASP A 41 -10.69 -2.99 7.26
N CYS A 42 -9.60 -2.35 6.81
CA CYS A 42 -9.60 -1.41 5.68
C CYS A 42 -8.67 -1.92 4.57
N SER A 43 -9.23 -2.41 3.46
CA SER A 43 -8.48 -3.08 2.38
C SER A 43 -8.87 -2.59 0.98
N PRO A 44 -8.62 -1.30 0.65
CA PRO A 44 -8.89 -0.77 -0.69
C PRO A 44 -7.91 -1.35 -1.72
N ILE A 45 -8.38 -1.58 -2.94
CA ILE A 45 -7.59 -2.23 -4.01
C ILE A 45 -7.63 -1.38 -5.29
N ALA A 46 -6.47 -0.97 -5.78
CA ALA A 46 -6.29 -0.38 -7.11
C ALA A 46 -5.63 -1.42 -8.04
N GLN A 47 -6.24 -1.67 -9.19
CA GLN A 47 -5.73 -2.60 -10.22
C GLN A 47 -5.57 -1.88 -11.55
N ASP A 48 -4.46 -2.18 -12.24
CA ASP A 48 -4.21 -1.85 -13.63
C ASP A 48 -4.35 -0.33 -13.94
N GLY A 49 -3.27 0.41 -13.69
CA GLY A 49 -3.23 1.84 -13.99
C GLY A 49 -1.86 2.41 -14.35
N THR A 50 -1.81 3.71 -14.67
CA THR A 50 -0.50 4.40 -14.68
C THR A 50 -0.10 4.71 -13.25
N ASP A 51 -1.04 5.29 -12.48
CA ASP A 51 -0.85 5.67 -11.09
C ASP A 51 -1.87 4.96 -10.18
N CYS A 52 -1.39 4.12 -9.27
CA CYS A 52 -2.22 3.33 -8.34
C CYS A 52 -1.94 3.73 -6.88
N SER A 53 -2.87 4.45 -6.25
CA SER A 53 -2.71 5.07 -4.92
C SER A 53 -3.91 4.79 -3.99
N PRO A 54 -4.17 3.53 -3.61
CA PRO A 54 -5.23 3.19 -2.66
C PRO A 54 -4.87 3.65 -1.24
N ILE A 55 -5.85 4.12 -0.48
CA ILE A 55 -5.65 4.68 0.87
C ILE A 55 -6.58 4.01 1.88
N ALA A 56 -6.00 3.41 2.92
CA ALA A 56 -6.71 2.94 4.10
C ALA A 56 -6.46 3.91 5.27
N GLN A 57 -7.54 4.47 5.81
CA GLN A 57 -7.51 5.35 6.98
C GLN A 57 -8.20 4.68 8.16
N ASP A 58 -7.58 4.78 9.34
CA ASP A 58 -8.14 4.43 10.64
C ASP A 58 -8.77 3.03 10.72
N GLY A 59 -7.99 2.05 11.17
CA GLY A 59 -8.55 0.74 11.50
C GLY A 59 -7.75 -0.10 12.49
N THR A 60 -8.22 -1.32 12.76
CA THR A 60 -7.37 -2.29 13.45
C THR A 60 -6.34 -2.83 12.46
N ASP A 61 -6.81 -3.23 11.28
CA ASP A 61 -6.00 -3.78 10.20
C ASP A 61 -6.17 -2.93 8.93
N CYS A 62 -5.08 -2.32 8.44
CA CYS A 62 -5.07 -1.49 7.24
C CYS A 62 -4.16 -2.12 6.17
N SER A 63 -4.74 -2.64 5.09
CA SER A 63 -4.04 -3.40 4.05
C SER A 63 -4.41 -2.94 2.62
N PRO A 64 -4.09 -1.70 2.23
CA PRO A 64 -4.31 -1.21 0.87
C PRO A 64 -3.38 -1.91 -0.13
N ILE A 65 -3.90 -2.22 -1.32
CA ILE A 65 -3.15 -2.96 -2.35
C ILE A 65 -3.19 -2.22 -3.68
N ALA A 66 -2.01 -1.89 -4.22
CA ALA A 66 -1.84 -1.41 -5.58
C ALA A 66 -1.21 -2.51 -6.43
N GLN A 67 -1.85 -2.85 -7.56
CA GLN A 67 -1.37 -3.85 -8.51
C GLN A 67 -1.18 -3.20 -9.88
N ASP A 68 -0.08 -3.57 -10.55
CA ASP A 68 0.18 -3.30 -11.97
C ASP A 68 0.06 -1.81 -12.33
N GLY A 69 1.16 -1.08 -12.18
CA GLY A 69 1.21 0.31 -12.61
C GLY A 69 2.59 0.85 -12.97
N THR A 70 2.65 2.09 -13.45
CA THR A 70 3.95 2.77 -13.54
C THR A 70 4.38 3.17 -12.14
N ASP A 71 3.48 3.82 -11.40
CA ASP A 71 3.70 4.28 -10.04
C ASP A 71 2.66 3.66 -9.08
N CYS A 72 3.12 2.87 -8.11
CA CYS A 72 2.28 2.18 -7.12
C CYS A 72 2.60 2.69 -5.71
N SER A 73 1.67 3.46 -5.11
CA SER A 73 1.85 4.16 -3.83
C SER A 73 0.68 3.96 -2.86
N PRO A 74 0.44 2.72 -2.39
CA PRO A 74 -0.60 2.44 -1.39
C PRO A 74 -0.22 3.00 -0.01
N ILE A 75 -1.20 3.55 0.71
CA ILE A 75 -0.97 4.21 2.01
C ILE A 75 -1.91 3.65 3.09
N ALA A 76 -1.34 3.18 4.19
CA ALA A 76 -2.04 2.87 5.44
C ALA A 76 -1.61 3.88 6.51
N GLN A 77 -2.55 4.63 7.10
CA GLN A 77 -2.20 5.76 7.98
C GLN A 77 -2.26 5.46 9.48
N ASP A 78 -3.25 4.72 9.96
CA ASP A 78 -3.48 4.57 11.38
C ASP A 78 -4.07 3.18 11.67
N GLY A 79 -3.37 2.36 12.43
CA GLY A 79 -3.94 1.10 12.91
C GLY A 79 -3.13 0.28 13.88
N THR A 80 -3.63 -0.89 14.27
CA THR A 80 -2.80 -1.84 15.02
C THR A 80 -1.78 -2.47 14.07
N ASP A 81 -2.27 -2.95 12.93
CA ASP A 81 -1.48 -3.60 11.88
C ASP A 81 -1.63 -2.82 10.55
N CYS A 82 -0.53 -2.30 10.02
CA CYS A 82 -0.49 -1.54 8.76
C CYS A 82 0.39 -2.26 7.73
N SER A 83 -0.23 -2.84 6.70
CA SER A 83 0.44 -3.70 5.70
C SER A 83 0.09 -3.31 4.26
N PRO A 84 0.47 -2.11 3.80
CA PRO A 84 0.26 -1.69 2.41
C PRO A 84 1.17 -2.48 1.45
N ILE A 85 0.63 -2.84 0.28
CA ILE A 85 1.32 -3.68 -0.70
C ILE A 85 1.30 -3.02 -2.08
N ALA A 86 2.47 -2.78 -2.65
CA ALA A 86 2.66 -2.38 -4.05
C ALA A 86 3.26 -3.55 -4.83
N GLN A 87 2.59 -3.97 -5.89
CA GLN A 87 3.03 -5.02 -6.80
C GLN A 87 3.20 -4.47 -8.22
N ASP A 88 4.28 -4.91 -8.87
CA ASP A 88 4.52 -4.76 -10.30
C ASP A 88 4.46 -3.30 -10.78
N GLY A 89 5.62 -2.64 -10.85
CA GLY A 89 5.67 -1.32 -11.45
C GLY A 89 7.05 -0.78 -11.81
N THR A 90 7.11 0.49 -12.23
CA THR A 90 8.41 1.17 -12.35
C THR A 90 8.83 1.64 -10.97
N ASP A 91 7.95 2.36 -10.28
CA ASP A 91 8.20 2.90 -8.95
C ASP A 91 7.17 2.34 -7.96
N CYS A 92 7.62 1.69 -6.89
CA CYS A 92 6.78 1.08 -5.86
C CYS A 92 7.13 1.66 -4.48
N SER A 93 6.23 2.47 -3.92
CA SER A 93 6.44 3.25 -2.69
C SER A 93 5.29 3.10 -1.69
N PRO A 94 5.04 1.90 -1.16
CA PRO A 94 4.02 1.68 -0.14
C PRO A 94 4.41 2.34 1.18
N ILE A 95 3.46 2.97 1.87
CA ILE A 95 3.70 3.69 3.12
C ILE A 95 2.75 3.21 4.22
N ALA A 96 3.33 2.74 5.32
CA ALA A 96 2.64 2.47 6.57
C ALA A 96 3.02 3.56 7.59
N GLN A 97 2.03 4.26 8.12
CA GLN A 97 2.17 5.22 9.21
C GLN A 97 1.45 4.70 10.46
N ASP A 98 1.92 5.17 11.62
CA ASP A 98 1.29 5.06 12.94
C ASP A 98 0.60 3.71 13.22
N GLY A 99 1.36 2.77 13.81
CA GLY A 99 0.76 1.53 14.27
C GLY A 99 1.52 0.75 15.35
N THR A 100 1.02 -0.44 15.69
CA THR A 100 1.82 -1.37 16.50
C THR A 100 2.79 -2.09 15.60
N ASP A 101 2.28 -2.67 14.50
CA ASP A 101 3.06 -3.42 13.52
C ASP A 101 2.92 -2.77 12.13
N CYS A 102 4.04 -2.32 11.55
CA CYS A 102 4.07 -1.66 10.24
C CYS A 102 4.93 -2.48 9.25
N SER A 103 4.31 -3.09 8.25
CA SER A 103 4.95 -4.01 7.30
C SER A 103 4.62 -3.70 5.84
N PRO A 104 5.06 -2.54 5.31
CA PRO A 104 4.86 -2.17 3.91
C PRO A 104 5.72 -3.05 3.00
N ILE A 105 5.16 -3.49 1.86
CA ILE A 105 5.83 -4.40 0.92
C ILE A 105 5.79 -3.83 -0.50
N ALA A 106 6.97 -3.66 -1.10
CA ALA A 106 7.15 -3.33 -2.51
C ALA A 106 7.77 -4.54 -3.25
N GLN A 107 7.14 -4.98 -4.33
CA GLN A 107 7.57 -6.12 -5.15
C GLN A 107 7.66 -5.73 -6.63
N ASP A 108 8.65 -6.31 -7.31
CA ASP A 108 8.76 -6.33 -8.77
C ASP A 108 8.76 -4.92 -9.43
N GLY A 109 9.53 -4.00 -8.83
CA GLY A 109 9.74 -2.63 -9.31
C GLY A 109 11.04 -2.41 -10.11
N THR A 110 11.21 -1.26 -10.75
CA THR A 110 12.58 -0.76 -11.01
C THR A 110 13.14 -0.15 -9.72
N ASP A 111 12.35 0.73 -9.10
CA ASP A 111 12.66 1.39 -7.84
C ASP A 111 11.63 0.95 -6.77
N CYS A 112 12.10 0.41 -5.64
CA CYS A 112 11.26 -0.08 -4.55
C CYS A 112 11.64 0.62 -3.24
N SER A 113 10.76 1.48 -2.73
CA SER A 113 11.01 2.33 -1.55
C SER A 113 9.89 2.25 -0.51
N PRO A 114 9.64 1.08 0.11
CA PRO A 114 8.63 0.94 1.15
C PRO A 114 9.05 1.68 2.42
N ILE A 115 8.09 2.37 3.06
CA ILE A 115 8.35 3.18 4.27
C ILE A 115 7.40 2.77 5.40
N ALA A 116 7.97 2.40 6.53
CA ALA A 116 7.27 2.21 7.80
C ALA A 116 7.66 3.33 8.77
N GLN A 117 6.67 4.03 9.33
CA GLN A 117 6.87 5.10 10.31
C GLN A 117 6.06 4.83 11.58
N ASP A 118 6.61 5.23 12.74
CA ASP A 118 5.88 5.34 14.00
C ASP A 118 5.18 4.03 14.46
N GLY A 119 5.88 2.90 14.29
CA GLY A 119 5.47 1.57 14.75
C GLY A 119 6.07 1.16 16.10
N THR A 120 5.57 0.12 16.77
CA THR A 120 6.42 -0.62 17.75
C THR A 120 7.39 -1.52 17.01
N ASP A 121 6.85 -2.28 16.05
CA ASP A 121 7.59 -3.18 15.17
C ASP A 121 7.46 -2.67 13.72
N CYS A 122 8.60 -2.45 13.05
CA CYS A 122 8.65 -1.91 11.68
C CYS A 122 9.45 -2.84 10.76
N SER A 123 8.80 -3.46 9.77
CA SER A 123 9.41 -4.43 8.85
C SER A 123 9.12 -4.13 7.38
N PRO A 124 9.62 -3.00 6.83
CA PRO A 124 9.47 -2.68 5.41
C PRO A 124 10.28 -3.64 4.54
N ILE A 125 9.68 -4.14 3.46
CA ILE A 125 10.29 -5.12 2.55
C ILE A 125 10.27 -4.61 1.12
N ALA A 126 11.45 -4.47 0.51
CA ALA A 126 11.63 -4.19 -0.91
C ALA A 126 12.22 -5.44 -1.59
N GLN A 127 11.53 -5.96 -2.61
CA GLN A 127 11.92 -7.17 -3.32
C GLN A 127 11.97 -6.98 -4.83
N ASP A 128 12.97 -7.66 -5.41
CA ASP A 128 13.14 -7.91 -6.83
C ASP A 128 13.33 -6.66 -7.71
N GLY A 129 13.59 -5.51 -7.08
CA GLY A 129 13.91 -4.25 -7.77
C GLY A 129 15.35 -4.11 -8.26
N THR A 130 15.57 -3.13 -9.14
CA THR A 130 16.94 -2.70 -9.50
C THR A 130 17.53 -1.86 -8.37
N ASP A 131 16.76 -0.92 -7.85
CA ASP A 131 17.12 -0.07 -6.71
C ASP A 131 16.11 -0.31 -5.55
N CYS A 132 16.59 -0.82 -4.41
CA CYS A 132 15.75 -1.14 -3.25
C CYS A 132 16.15 -0.34 -2.01
N SER A 133 15.25 0.52 -1.52
CA SER A 133 15.50 1.45 -0.40
C SER A 133 14.39 1.40 0.68
N PRO A 134 14.22 0.28 1.40
CA PRO A 134 13.26 0.18 2.50
C PRO A 134 13.69 1.06 3.69
N ILE A 135 12.73 1.78 4.27
CA ILE A 135 12.96 2.70 5.41
C ILE A 135 12.04 2.33 6.55
N ALA A 136 12.62 2.11 7.74
CA ALA A 136 11.89 1.98 9.00
C ALA A 136 12.28 3.13 9.92
N GLN A 137 11.31 3.88 10.43
CA GLN A 137 11.51 5.02 11.34
C GLN A 137 10.76 4.82 12.65
N ASP A 138 11.39 5.27 13.73
CA ASP A 138 10.77 5.50 15.04
C ASP A 138 10.12 4.29 15.74
N GLY A 139 10.50 3.07 15.36
CA GLY A 139 10.14 1.84 16.06
C GLY A 139 11.10 1.35 17.13
N THR A 140 10.57 0.53 18.05
CA THR A 140 11.39 -0.16 19.06
C THR A 140 12.18 -1.29 18.41
N ASP A 141 11.55 -2.04 17.51
CA ASP A 141 12.17 -3.12 16.73
C ASP A 141 11.98 -2.87 15.22
N CYS A 142 13.08 -2.50 14.54
CA CYS A 142 13.08 -2.17 13.11
C CYS A 142 13.94 -3.17 12.31
N SER A 143 13.36 -3.78 11.28
CA SER A 143 14.00 -4.77 10.41
C SER A 143 13.72 -4.53 8.91
N PRO A 144 14.30 -3.48 8.30
CA PRO A 144 14.18 -3.26 6.86
C PRO A 144 14.89 -4.35 6.05
N ILE A 145 14.24 -4.87 5.01
CA ILE A 145 14.79 -5.90 4.11
C ILE A 145 14.78 -5.39 2.67
N ALA A 146 15.97 -5.38 2.06
CA ALA A 146 16.15 -5.07 0.65
C ALA A 146 16.71 -6.29 -0.08
N GLN A 147 16.04 -6.70 -1.16
CA GLN A 147 16.53 -7.71 -2.08
C GLN A 147 16.58 -7.13 -3.49
N GLU A 148 17.78 -6.84 -3.96
CA GLU A 148 18.02 -6.34 -5.31
C GLU A 148 18.22 -7.50 -6.30
N THR A 149 17.57 -7.41 -7.46
CA THR A 149 17.85 -8.30 -8.58
C THR A 149 19.05 -7.76 -9.35
N ASN A 150 20.26 -8.22 -9.02
CA ASN A 150 21.45 -7.99 -9.85
C ASN A 150 21.32 -8.76 -11.18
N ARG A 151 20.58 -8.22 -12.16
CA ARG A 151 20.64 -8.71 -13.55
C ARG A 151 21.95 -8.21 -14.19
N LEU A 152 22.92 -9.12 -14.27
CA LEU A 152 24.10 -9.03 -15.16
C LEU A 152 23.69 -9.11 -16.64
#